data_AF-A0AAW7BK63-F1
#
_entry.id   AF-A0AAW7BK63-F1
#
_cell.length_a   1.000
_cell.length_b   1.000
_cell.length_c   1.000
_cell.angle_alpha   90.00
_cell.angle_beta   90.00
_cell.angle_gamma   90.00
#
_symmetry.space_group_name_H-M   'P 1'
#
loop_
_entity.id
_entity.type
_entity.pdbx_description
1 polymer ?
#
loop_
_entity_poly.entity_id
_entity_poly.type
_entity_poly.pdbx_seq_one_letter_code
_entity_poly.pdbx_strand_id
1 'polypeptide(L)'
;MKTPEELELQMREALGVGSKPKKQPIEASNPMRGYLIVLSVRGDSGPAFRFEHRSRLLGRTEAILEAEKAARSNGCRPWALLDVVDA
;
A
#
# COMPACT_ATOMS: atom_id res chain seq x y z
N MET A 1 44.83 -0.94 8.17
CA MET A 1 44.82 -0.70 9.63
C MET A 1 43.45 -0.16 9.97
N LYS A 2 42.71 -0.79 10.89
CA LYS A 2 41.40 -0.25 11.32
C LYS A 2 41.62 1.07 12.05
N THR A 3 40.76 2.04 11.81
CA THR A 3 40.83 3.33 12.52
C THR A 3 40.43 3.11 13.98
N PRO A 4 40.92 3.95 14.91
CA PRO A 4 40.58 3.82 16.34
C PRO A 4 39.07 3.85 16.59
N GLU A 5 38.33 4.58 15.75
CA GLU A 5 36.87 4.69 15.82
C GLU A 5 36.16 3.37 15.49
N GLU A 6 36.67 2.61 14.51
CA GLU A 6 36.12 1.28 14.16
C GLU A 6 36.35 0.26 15.26
N LEU A 7 37.51 0.33 15.94
CA LEU A 7 37.83 -0.55 17.06
C LEU A 7 36.91 -0.28 18.25
N GLU A 8 36.67 0.99 18.55
CA GLU A 8 35.79 1.39 19.64
C GLU A 8 34.34 0.96 19.39
N LEU A 9 33.86 1.12 18.15
CA LEU A 9 32.52 0.67 17.76
C LEU A 9 32.38 -0.85 17.97
N GLN A 10 33.39 -1.61 17.55
CA GLN A 10 33.41 -3.07 17.68
C GLN A 10 33.41 -3.51 19.16
N MET A 11 34.12 -2.80 20.05
CA MET A 11 34.11 -3.07 21.50
C MET A 11 32.74 -2.76 22.11
N ARG A 12 32.09 -1.65 21.69
CA ARG A 12 30.75 -1.28 22.16
C ARG A 12 29.68 -2.28 21.73
N GLU A 13 29.77 -2.82 20.51
CA GLU A 13 28.88 -3.88 20.01
C GLU A 13 29.06 -5.19 20.79
N ALA A 14 30.31 -5.63 21.02
CA ALA A 14 30.60 -6.87 21.75
C ALA A 14 30.10 -6.84 23.22
N LEU A 15 30.08 -5.65 23.83
CA LEU A 15 29.56 -5.43 25.18
C LEU A 15 28.04 -5.20 25.21
N GLY A 16 27.36 -5.17 24.05
CA GLY A 16 25.93 -4.91 23.95
C GLY A 16 25.50 -3.48 24.31
N VAL A 17 26.46 -2.55 24.41
CA VAL A 17 26.24 -1.12 24.75
C VAL A 17 26.14 -0.25 23.50
N GLY A 18 26.39 -0.83 22.31
CA GLY A 18 26.19 -0.16 21.02
C GLY A 18 24.77 0.40 20.87
N SER A 19 24.66 1.62 20.34
CA SER A 19 23.37 2.25 20.05
C SER A 19 22.52 1.31 19.22
N LYS A 20 21.40 0.83 19.80
CA LYS A 20 20.42 0.05 19.05
C LYS A 20 19.96 0.89 17.84
N PRO A 21 19.77 0.30 16.65
CA PRO A 21 19.18 1.02 15.53
C PRO A 21 17.85 1.59 16.02
N LYS A 22 17.74 2.93 15.96
CA LYS A 22 16.52 3.64 16.30
C LYS A 22 15.45 3.08 15.37
N LYS A 23 14.46 2.35 15.92
CA LYS A 23 13.29 1.95 15.15
C LYS A 23 12.78 3.22 14.48
N GLN A 24 12.87 3.28 13.16
CA GLN A 24 12.17 4.30 12.40
C GLN A 24 10.71 4.20 12.87
N PRO A 25 10.05 5.32 13.22
CA PRO A 25 8.61 5.27 13.35
C PRO A 25 8.14 4.72 12.01
N ILE A 26 7.59 3.50 12.02
CA ILE A 26 6.73 3.08 10.94
C ILE A 26 5.67 4.17 10.97
N GLU A 27 5.68 5.06 9.99
CA GLU A 27 4.57 5.97 9.79
C GLU A 27 3.35 5.07 9.81
N ALA A 28 2.56 5.16 10.88
CA ALA A 28 1.18 4.73 10.82
C ALA A 28 0.62 5.62 9.73
N SER A 29 0.64 5.09 8.49
CA SER A 29 0.12 5.73 7.31
C SER A 29 -1.21 6.31 7.74
N ASN A 30 -1.25 7.64 7.79
CA ASN A 30 -2.42 8.42 8.18
C ASN A 30 -3.65 7.69 7.59
N PRO A 31 -4.64 7.24 8.41
CA PRO A 31 -5.75 6.45 7.88
C PRO A 31 -6.36 7.27 6.76
N MET A 32 -6.09 6.85 5.53
CA MET A 32 -6.33 7.68 4.37
C MET A 32 -7.82 7.52 4.09
N ARG A 33 -8.61 8.35 4.78
CA ARG A 33 -10.08 8.36 4.68
C ARG A 33 -10.46 8.21 3.21
N GLY A 34 -11.17 7.13 2.91
CA GLY A 34 -11.51 6.79 1.55
C GLY A 34 -12.16 5.42 1.48
N TYR A 35 -12.14 4.83 0.29
CA TYR A 35 -12.71 3.52 0.06
C TYR A 35 -11.76 2.62 -0.69
N LEU A 36 -11.69 1.36 -0.27
CA LEU A 36 -11.23 0.26 -1.10
C LEU A 36 -12.42 -0.30 -1.87
N ILE A 37 -12.42 -0.08 -3.19
CA ILE A 37 -13.42 -0.60 -4.11
C ILE A 37 -12.88 -1.85 -4.78
N VAL A 38 -13.67 -2.90 -4.78
CA VAL A 38 -13.35 -4.17 -5.42
C VAL A 38 -14.34 -4.41 -6.55
N LEU A 39 -13.84 -4.50 -7.78
CA LEU A 39 -14.62 -4.78 -8.98
C LEU A 39 -14.29 -6.17 -9.52
N SER A 40 -15.28 -6.81 -10.12
CA SER A 40 -15.07 -7.85 -11.11
C SER A 40 -14.92 -7.18 -12.45
N VAL A 41 -13.81 -7.40 -13.13
CA VAL A 41 -13.53 -6.84 -14.46
C VAL A 41 -13.24 -7.94 -15.47
N ARG A 42 -13.37 -7.64 -16.75
CA ARG A 42 -13.00 -8.53 -17.86
C ARG A 42 -11.99 -7.84 -18.78
N GLY A 43 -10.99 -8.57 -19.23
CA GLY A 43 -10.15 -8.15 -20.35
C GLY A 43 -10.84 -8.43 -21.70
N ASP A 44 -10.11 -8.29 -22.78
CA ASP A 44 -10.61 -8.59 -24.14
C ASP A 44 -10.91 -10.08 -24.36
N SER A 45 -10.24 -10.95 -23.62
CA SER A 45 -10.50 -12.39 -23.62
C SER A 45 -10.27 -13.00 -22.25
N GLY A 46 -10.92 -14.14 -21.99
CA GLY A 46 -10.75 -14.91 -20.75
C GLY A 46 -11.79 -14.63 -19.66
N PRO A 47 -11.62 -15.27 -18.49
CA PRO A 47 -12.55 -15.14 -17.37
C PRO A 47 -12.45 -13.77 -16.69
N ALA A 48 -13.48 -13.40 -15.96
CA ALA A 48 -13.45 -12.20 -15.13
C ALA A 48 -12.45 -12.36 -13.98
N PHE A 49 -11.81 -11.26 -13.59
CA PHE A 49 -10.86 -11.21 -12.48
C PHE A 49 -11.14 -10.03 -11.56
N ARG A 50 -10.54 -10.07 -10.37
CA ARG A 50 -10.71 -9.06 -9.32
C ARG A 50 -9.79 -7.87 -9.58
N PHE A 51 -10.35 -6.67 -9.54
CA PHE A 51 -9.65 -5.41 -9.65
C PHE A 51 -9.89 -4.59 -8.39
N GLU A 52 -8.82 -4.18 -7.73
CA GLU A 52 -8.88 -3.40 -6.50
C GLU A 52 -8.43 -1.97 -6.75
N HIS A 53 -9.20 -1.01 -6.27
CA HIS A 53 -8.92 0.40 -6.40
C HIS A 53 -9.10 1.11 -5.07
N ARG A 54 -8.06 1.83 -4.63
CA ARG A 54 -8.11 2.69 -3.44
C ARG A 54 -8.44 4.11 -3.86
N SER A 55 -9.67 4.52 -3.59
CA SER A 55 -10.13 5.90 -3.77
C SER A 55 -9.87 6.71 -2.50
N ARG A 56 -9.50 7.98 -2.67
CA ARG A 56 -9.38 8.97 -1.58
C ARG A 56 -10.65 9.81 -1.41
N LEU A 57 -11.70 9.48 -2.16
CA LEU A 57 -12.96 10.20 -2.11
C LEU A 57 -13.74 9.82 -0.88
N LEU A 58 -14.44 10.80 -0.30
CA LEU A 58 -15.27 10.60 0.89
C LEU A 58 -16.67 10.06 0.55
N GLY A 59 -17.12 10.23 -0.69
CA GLY A 59 -18.38 9.70 -1.18
C GLY A 59 -18.23 8.30 -1.78
N ARG A 60 -19.01 7.35 -1.25
CA ARG A 60 -19.03 5.95 -1.72
C ARG A 60 -19.27 5.85 -3.23
N THR A 61 -20.29 6.56 -3.73
CA THR A 61 -20.66 6.50 -5.15
C THR A 61 -19.57 7.06 -6.05
N GLU A 62 -18.93 8.15 -5.63
CA GLU A 62 -17.86 8.79 -6.39
C GLU A 62 -16.61 7.91 -6.44
N ALA A 63 -16.29 7.24 -5.32
CA ALA A 63 -15.22 6.24 -5.25
C ALA A 63 -15.47 5.05 -6.19
N ILE A 64 -16.71 4.58 -6.30
CA ILE A 64 -17.08 3.50 -7.25
C ILE A 64 -16.89 3.98 -8.69
N LEU A 65 -17.35 5.18 -9.03
CA LEU A 65 -17.18 5.75 -10.37
C LEU A 65 -15.71 5.94 -10.73
N GLU A 66 -14.90 6.39 -9.76
CA GLU A 66 -13.44 6.51 -9.92
C GLU A 66 -12.80 5.14 -10.20
N ALA A 67 -13.18 4.11 -9.43
CA ALA A 67 -12.69 2.75 -9.62
C ALA A 67 -13.06 2.17 -10.99
N GLU A 68 -14.29 2.40 -11.47
CA GLU A 68 -14.71 1.98 -12.80
C GLU A 68 -13.90 2.70 -13.90
N LYS A 69 -13.68 4.01 -13.74
CA LYS A 69 -12.88 4.78 -14.69
C LYS A 69 -11.44 4.27 -14.71
N ALA A 70 -10.86 3.98 -13.55
CA ALA A 70 -9.53 3.41 -13.42
C ALA A 70 -9.44 2.02 -14.09
N ALA A 71 -10.44 1.15 -13.90
CA ALA A 71 -10.49 -0.14 -14.58
C ALA A 71 -10.52 0.02 -16.11
N ARG A 72 -11.36 0.93 -16.63
CA ARG A 72 -11.45 1.23 -18.08
C ARG A 72 -10.14 1.80 -18.62
N SER A 73 -9.47 2.67 -17.88
CA SER A 73 -8.15 3.21 -18.25
C SER A 73 -7.07 2.12 -18.30
N ASN A 74 -7.21 1.05 -17.52
CA ASN A 74 -6.34 -0.13 -17.59
C ASN A 74 -6.77 -1.14 -18.68
N GLY A 75 -7.65 -0.74 -19.61
CA GLY A 75 -8.13 -1.61 -20.69
C GLY A 75 -9.10 -2.70 -20.23
N CYS A 76 -9.60 -2.63 -18.99
CA CYS A 76 -10.50 -3.61 -18.44
C CYS A 76 -11.95 -3.11 -18.48
N ARG A 77 -12.91 -4.00 -18.72
CA ARG A 77 -14.34 -3.69 -18.67
C ARG A 77 -14.90 -4.06 -17.29
N PRO A 78 -15.39 -3.10 -16.49
CA PRO A 78 -16.13 -3.40 -15.26
C PRO A 78 -17.38 -4.24 -15.55
N TRP A 79 -17.61 -5.28 -14.74
CA TRP A 79 -18.75 -6.19 -14.87
C TRP A 79 -19.67 -6.16 -13.65
N ALA A 80 -19.09 -6.18 -12.44
CA ALA A 80 -19.86 -6.15 -11.21
C ALA A 80 -19.04 -5.50 -10.08
N LEU A 81 -19.73 -4.80 -9.18
CA LEU A 81 -19.17 -4.37 -7.91
C LEU A 81 -19.19 -5.56 -6.95
N LEU A 82 -18.02 -5.92 -6.40
CA LEU A 82 -17.88 -7.04 -5.48
C LEU A 82 -17.89 -6.60 -4.02
N ASP A 83 -17.17 -5.53 -3.70
CA ASP A 83 -17.04 -5.04 -2.33
C ASP A 83 -16.70 -3.55 -2.27
N VAL A 84 -17.07 -2.91 -1.16
CA VAL A 84 -16.75 -1.52 -0.84
C VAL A 84 -16.46 -1.41 0.65
N VAL A 85 -15.19 -1.15 0.98
CA VAL A 85 -14.71 -1.09 2.35
C VAL A 85 -14.22 0.33 2.64
N ASP A 86 -14.63 0.91 3.78
CA ASP A 86 -14.09 2.18 4.28
C ASP A 86 -12.64 1.96 4.75
N ALA A 87 -11.71 2.81 4.30
CA ALA A 87 -10.26 2.60 4.39
C ALA A 87 -9.55 3.64 5.28
#